data_AF-A0A957HBB2-F1
#
_entry.id   AF-A0A957HBB2-F1
#
_cell.length_a   1.000
_cell.length_b   1.000
_cell.length_c   1.000
_cell.angle_alpha   90.00
_cell.angle_beta   90.00
_cell.angle_gamma   90.00
#
_symmetry.space_group_name_H-M   'P 1'
#
loop_
_entity.id
_entity.type
_entity.pdbx_description
1 polymer ?
#
loop_
_entity_poly.entity_id
_entity_poly.type
_entity_poly.pdbx_seq_one_letter_code
_entity_poly.pdbx_strand_id
1 'polypeptide(L)'
;MSLTRRDFLGFATGRFAPALAQPAGPKASADDPILHLLNRISWGPLPEELAYARTVGAEAYLEEQLNPEGIDDSAAEARLRQRTPLWYVDRRDIYRLASGEWRAYEDLTYGTIFRAVYSKRQLLERMVDFWSDHFN
;
A
#
# COMPACT_ATOMS: atom_id res chain seq x y z
N MET A 1 2.53 -19.48 8.12
CA MET A 1 1.36 -18.62 7.79
C MET A 1 1.94 -17.27 7.40
N SER A 2 2.11 -16.99 6.09
CA SER A 2 2.65 -15.69 5.68
C SER A 2 1.50 -14.69 5.72
N LEU A 3 1.52 -13.78 6.69
CA LEU A 3 0.60 -12.65 6.71
C LEU A 3 1.07 -11.69 5.62
N THR A 4 0.40 -11.69 4.47
CA THR A 4 0.68 -10.74 3.39
C THR A 4 -0.11 -9.45 3.63
N ARG A 5 0.34 -8.30 3.10
CA ARG A 5 -0.45 -7.06 3.19
C ARG A 5 -1.85 -7.18 2.55
N ARG A 6 -2.03 -8.12 1.61
CA ARG A 6 -3.32 -8.42 0.98
C ARG A 6 -4.23 -9.30 1.85
N ASP A 7 -3.67 -10.11 2.75
CA ASP A 7 -4.45 -10.94 3.69
C ASP A 7 -5.15 -10.11 4.77
N PHE A 8 -4.60 -8.94 5.09
CA PHE A 8 -5.25 -7.97 5.98
C PHE A 8 -6.62 -7.52 5.42
N LEU A 9 -6.72 -7.43 4.08
CA LEU A 9 -7.93 -7.21 3.26
C LEU A 9 -9.06 -8.23 3.48
N GLY A 10 -8.69 -9.51 3.63
CA GLY A 10 -9.62 -10.63 3.58
C GLY A 10 -10.44 -10.86 4.86
N PHE A 11 -10.13 -10.16 5.95
CA PHE A 11 -10.73 -10.37 7.27
C PHE A 11 -12.02 -9.56 7.54
N ALA A 12 -12.54 -8.82 6.57
CA ALA A 12 -13.71 -7.95 6.75
C ALA A 12 -15.04 -8.68 7.01
N THR A 13 -15.07 -10.02 7.04
CA THR A 13 -16.23 -10.81 7.45
C THR A 13 -15.89 -11.77 8.58
N GLY A 14 -15.63 -11.25 9.78
CA GLY A 14 -15.65 -12.10 10.97
C GLY A 14 -14.73 -11.63 12.10
N ARG A 15 -15.36 -11.03 13.12
CA ARG A 15 -14.97 -11.04 14.54
C ARG A 15 -13.46 -10.84 14.80
N PHE A 16 -13.08 -9.60 15.16
CA PHE A 16 -11.78 -9.31 15.78
C PHE A 16 -11.55 -10.28 16.95
N ALA A 17 -10.69 -11.28 16.74
CA ALA A 17 -10.14 -12.08 17.82
C ALA A 17 -9.17 -11.18 18.61
N PRO A 18 -9.13 -11.28 19.95
CA PRO A 18 -8.15 -10.54 20.72
C PRO A 18 -6.75 -10.92 20.22
N ALA A 19 -5.87 -9.92 20.11
CA ALA A 19 -4.50 -10.11 19.69
C ALA A 19 -3.86 -11.22 20.54
N LEU A 20 -3.67 -12.39 19.95
CA LEU A 20 -2.80 -13.41 20.54
C LEU A 20 -1.43 -12.77 20.60
N ALA A 21 -0.87 -12.66 21.81
CA ALA A 21 0.48 -12.20 22.05
C ALA A 21 1.40 -12.88 21.03
N GLN A 22 1.90 -12.10 20.07
CA GLN A 22 2.76 -12.62 19.03
C GLN A 22 4.03 -13.06 19.76
N PRO A 23 4.42 -14.35 19.73
CA PRO A 23 5.71 -14.73 20.27
C PRO A 23 6.74 -13.87 19.54
N ALA A 24 7.72 -13.34 20.27
CA ALA A 24 8.83 -12.61 19.68
C ALA A 24 9.48 -13.53 18.65
N GLY A 25 9.07 -13.37 17.39
CA GLY A 25 9.64 -14.10 16.28
C GLY A 25 11.13 -13.79 16.24
N PRO A 26 11.96 -14.69 15.66
CA PRO A 26 13.35 -14.35 15.42
C PRO A 26 13.43 -12.96 14.77
N LYS A 27 14.46 -12.17 15.11
CA LYS A 27 14.79 -10.89 14.44
C LYS A 27 15.18 -11.18 12.97
N ALA A 28 14.28 -11.77 12.19
CA ALA A 28 14.49 -12.23 10.84
C ALA A 28 14.81 -11.07 9.88
N SER A 29 14.52 -9.83 10.28
CA SER A 29 14.87 -8.63 9.52
C SER A 29 16.31 -8.15 9.70
N ALA A 30 17.08 -8.68 10.66
CA ALA A 30 18.49 -8.30 10.81
C ALA A 30 19.42 -9.12 9.90
N ASP A 31 19.04 -10.36 9.58
CA ASP A 31 19.89 -11.31 8.83
C ASP A 31 19.56 -11.37 7.33
N ASP A 32 18.38 -10.91 6.91
CA ASP A 32 17.99 -10.81 5.49
C ASP A 32 17.93 -9.34 5.05
N PRO A 33 18.96 -8.82 4.35
CA PRO A 33 19.02 -7.42 3.96
C PRO A 33 17.92 -7.02 2.95
N ILE A 34 17.41 -7.97 2.17
CA ILE A 34 16.32 -7.71 1.21
C ILE A 34 15.00 -7.58 1.96
N LEU A 35 14.74 -8.50 2.89
CA LEU A 35 13.57 -8.37 3.77
C LEU A 35 13.64 -7.09 4.61
N HIS A 36 14.83 -6.71 5.09
CA HIS A 36 15.03 -5.44 5.78
C HIS A 36 14.64 -4.25 4.90
N LEU A 37 15.20 -4.18 3.68
CA LEU A 37 14.91 -3.12 2.71
C LEU A 37 13.40 -3.02 2.47
N LEU A 38 12.74 -4.13 2.13
CA LEU A 38 11.32 -4.12 1.82
C LEU A 38 10.47 -3.65 3.01
N ASN A 39 10.82 -4.04 4.24
CA ASN A 39 10.13 -3.53 5.44
C ASN A 39 10.31 -2.02 5.65
N ARG A 40 11.38 -1.41 5.11
CA ARG A 40 11.63 0.04 5.22
C ARG A 40 10.94 0.84 4.12
N ILE A 41 10.86 0.31 2.91
CA ILE A 41 10.39 1.07 1.73
C ILE A 41 8.98 0.69 1.25
N SER A 42 8.29 -0.21 1.95
CA SER A 42 6.94 -0.65 1.56
C SER A 42 5.97 -0.68 2.74
N TRP A 43 4.70 -0.96 2.45
CA TRP A 43 3.68 -1.26 3.45
C TRP A 43 3.73 -2.70 3.99
N GLY A 44 4.80 -3.41 3.68
CA GLY A 44 5.01 -4.81 4.01
C GLY A 44 5.18 -5.64 2.74
N PRO A 45 6.25 -6.46 2.64
CA PRO A 45 6.51 -7.25 1.45
C PRO A 45 5.48 -8.35 1.24
N LEU A 46 5.06 -8.51 -0.01
CA LEU A 46 4.38 -9.71 -0.47
C LEU A 46 5.40 -10.84 -0.76
N PRO A 47 5.01 -12.12 -0.66
CA PRO A 47 5.90 -13.24 -1.01
C PRO A 47 6.46 -13.14 -2.43
N GLU A 48 5.65 -12.70 -3.39
CA GLU A 48 6.09 -12.47 -4.76
C GLU A 48 7.07 -11.30 -4.90
N GLU A 49 6.90 -10.23 -4.12
CA GLU A 49 7.80 -9.08 -4.12
C GLU A 49 9.14 -9.44 -3.47
N LEU A 50 9.12 -10.20 -2.37
CA LEU A 50 10.33 -10.71 -1.74
C LEU A 50 11.09 -11.65 -2.68
N ALA A 51 10.39 -12.53 -3.40
CA ALA A 51 11.00 -13.41 -4.39
C ALA A 51 11.61 -12.62 -5.56
N TYR A 52 10.90 -11.60 -6.07
CA TYR A 52 11.40 -10.72 -7.11
C TYR A 52 12.64 -9.94 -6.66
N ALA A 53 12.58 -9.27 -5.50
CA ALA A 53 13.70 -8.51 -4.95
C ALA A 53 14.93 -9.39 -4.69
N ARG A 54 14.74 -10.66 -4.29
CA ARG A 54 15.82 -11.66 -4.21
C ARG A 54 16.45 -12.01 -5.56
N THR A 55 15.68 -11.91 -6.64
CA THR A 55 16.15 -12.20 -8.00
C THR A 55 16.95 -11.03 -8.58
N VAL A 56 16.47 -9.80 -8.40
CA VAL A 56 17.11 -8.60 -8.96
C VAL A 56 18.18 -7.99 -8.05
N GLY A 57 18.13 -8.27 -6.75
CA GLY A 57 19.00 -7.66 -5.74
C GLY A 57 18.41 -6.39 -5.12
N ALA A 58 18.94 -6.01 -3.95
CA ALA A 58 18.43 -4.88 -3.16
C ALA A 58 18.56 -3.54 -3.89
N GLU A 59 19.72 -3.27 -4.47
CA GLU A 59 20.02 -2.02 -5.18
C GLU A 59 19.16 -1.87 -6.43
N ALA A 60 19.06 -2.90 -7.27
CA ALA A 60 18.25 -2.87 -8.47
C ALA A 60 16.75 -2.67 -8.15
N TYR A 61 16.26 -3.34 -7.10
CA TYR A 61 14.89 -3.15 -6.63
C TYR A 61 14.66 -1.71 -6.14
N LEU A 62 15.61 -1.13 -5.39
CA LEU A 62 15.51 0.25 -4.91
C LEU A 62 15.50 1.25 -6.08
N GLU A 63 16.38 1.09 -7.06
CA GLU A 63 16.42 1.95 -8.26
C GLU A 63 15.09 1.89 -9.05
N GLU A 64 14.49 0.71 -9.18
CA GLU A 64 13.15 0.55 -9.77
C GLU A 64 12.09 1.36 -8.99
N GLN A 65 12.09 1.26 -7.66
CA GLN A 65 11.15 1.98 -6.80
C GLN A 65 11.37 3.51 -6.77
N LEU A 66 12.60 3.96 -7.01
CA LEU A 66 12.95 5.38 -7.18
C LEU A 66 12.49 5.94 -8.54
N ASN A 67 12.15 5.07 -9.49
CA ASN A 67 11.57 5.43 -10.79
C ASN A 67 10.12 4.92 -10.93
N PRO A 68 9.15 5.46 -10.17
CA PRO A 68 7.79 4.92 -10.12
C PRO A 68 7.04 5.00 -11.46
N GLU A 69 7.40 5.93 -12.35
CA GLU A 69 6.81 6.04 -13.68
C GLU A 69 7.14 4.84 -14.57
N GLY A 70 8.28 4.18 -14.33
CA GLY A 70 8.67 2.95 -15.01
C GLY A 70 7.93 1.69 -14.54
N ILE A 71 7.22 1.77 -13.41
CA ILE A 71 6.48 0.65 -12.83
C ILE A 71 5.05 0.63 -13.36
N ASP A 72 4.68 -0.45 -14.06
CA ASP A 72 3.31 -0.68 -14.51
C ASP A 72 2.38 -1.02 -13.34
N ASP A 73 1.56 -0.03 -13.00
CA ASP A 73 0.54 -0.08 -11.95
C ASP A 73 -0.90 0.03 -12.50
N SER A 74 -1.05 -0.14 -13.82
CA SER A 74 -2.34 0.03 -14.53
C SER A 74 -3.47 -0.84 -13.97
N ALA A 75 -3.16 -2.05 -13.51
CA ALA A 75 -4.14 -2.96 -12.91
C ALA A 75 -4.68 -2.45 -11.56
N ALA A 76 -3.82 -1.84 -10.73
CA ALA A 76 -4.24 -1.25 -9.46
C ALA A 76 -5.07 0.02 -9.72
N GLU A 77 -4.62 0.88 -10.64
CA GLU A 77 -5.35 2.08 -11.07
C GLU A 77 -6.74 1.77 -11.62
N ALA A 78 -6.87 0.75 -12.45
CA ALA A 78 -8.16 0.36 -13.03
C ALA A 78 -9.16 -0.05 -11.94
N ARG A 79 -8.71 -0.81 -10.93
CA ARG A 79 -9.54 -1.23 -9.80
C ARG A 79 -9.91 -0.06 -8.88
N LEU A 80 -8.95 0.82 -8.61
CA LEU A 80 -9.16 2.02 -7.81
C LEU A 80 -10.23 2.91 -8.45
N ARG A 81 -10.11 3.21 -9.74
CA ARG A 81 -11.08 4.03 -10.48
C ARG A 81 -12.51 3.47 -10.47
N GLN A 82 -12.67 2.15 -10.49
CA GLN A 82 -13.99 1.52 -10.40
C GLN A 82 -14.63 1.70 -9.01
N ARG A 83 -13.81 1.74 -7.95
CA ARG A 83 -14.27 1.75 -6.56
C ARG A 83 -14.37 3.16 -5.96
N THR A 84 -13.49 4.07 -6.37
CA THR A 84 -13.36 5.43 -5.83
C THR A 84 -13.41 6.47 -6.96
N PRO A 85 -14.54 6.62 -7.67
CA PRO A 85 -14.62 7.51 -8.83
C PRO A 85 -14.39 8.99 -8.47
N LEU A 86 -14.69 9.43 -7.25
CA LEU A 86 -14.49 10.81 -6.82
C LEU A 86 -13.01 11.17 -6.64
N TRP A 87 -12.13 10.18 -6.49
CA TRP A 87 -10.67 10.37 -6.49
C TRP A 87 -10.15 11.02 -7.77
N TYR A 88 -10.86 10.83 -8.90
CA TYR A 88 -10.47 11.32 -10.22
C TYR A 88 -11.26 12.57 -10.67
N VAL A 89 -12.05 13.16 -9.77
CA VAL A 89 -12.84 14.36 -10.03
C VAL A 89 -12.05 15.59 -9.56
N ASP A 90 -12.16 16.71 -10.28
CA ASP A 90 -11.54 17.97 -9.84
C ASP A 90 -12.12 18.38 -8.49
N ARG A 91 -11.26 18.77 -7.53
CA ARG A 91 -11.67 19.18 -6.19
C ARG A 91 -12.75 20.26 -6.21
N ARG A 92 -12.76 21.15 -7.20
CA ARG A 92 -13.77 22.21 -7.37
C ARG A 92 -15.17 21.67 -7.67
N ASP A 93 -15.24 20.48 -8.26
CA ASP A 93 -16.50 19.83 -8.62
C ASP A 93 -17.03 18.97 -7.46
N ILE A 94 -16.15 18.47 -6.58
CA ILE A 94 -16.53 17.71 -5.36
C ILE A 94 -17.52 18.51 -4.49
N TYR A 95 -17.23 19.80 -4.24
CA TYR A 95 -18.08 20.67 -3.44
C TYR A 95 -19.44 21.01 -4.09
N ARG A 96 -19.62 20.70 -5.38
CA ARG A 96 -20.89 20.90 -6.10
C ARG A 96 -21.79 19.67 -6.07
N LEU A 97 -21.28 18.52 -5.61
CA LEU A 97 -22.06 17.30 -5.50
C LEU A 97 -23.02 17.42 -4.31
N ALA A 98 -24.32 17.23 -4.55
CA ALA A 98 -25.36 17.28 -3.52
C ALA A 98 -25.18 16.24 -2.39
N SER A 99 -24.30 15.25 -2.58
CA SER A 99 -23.94 14.18 -1.64
C SER A 99 -22.43 14.17 -1.29
N GLY A 100 -21.72 15.28 -1.52
CA GLY A 100 -20.31 15.32 -1.90
C GLY A 100 -19.24 15.20 -0.82
N GLU A 101 -19.51 15.56 0.44
CA GLU A 101 -18.44 15.61 1.46
C GLU A 101 -18.09 14.22 2.01
N TRP A 102 -19.10 13.44 2.42
CA TRP A 102 -18.87 12.14 3.05
C TRP A 102 -18.32 11.09 2.06
N ARG A 103 -18.89 11.01 0.85
CA ARG A 103 -18.39 10.07 -0.18
C ARG A 103 -16.98 10.40 -0.64
N ALA A 104 -16.62 11.68 -0.71
CA ALA A 104 -15.25 12.06 -1.05
C ALA A 104 -14.27 11.63 0.06
N TYR A 105 -14.65 11.77 1.33
CA TYR A 105 -13.86 11.25 2.45
C TYR A 105 -13.72 9.71 2.42
N GLU A 106 -14.80 8.99 2.10
CA GLU A 106 -14.75 7.54 1.90
C GLU A 106 -13.80 7.16 0.75
N ASP A 107 -13.94 7.78 -0.42
CA ASP A 107 -13.09 7.52 -1.58
C ASP A 107 -11.61 7.82 -1.30
N LEU A 108 -11.31 8.89 -0.54
CA LEU A 108 -9.95 9.22 -0.12
C LEU A 108 -9.39 8.14 0.82
N THR A 109 -10.16 7.76 1.84
CA THR A 109 -9.74 6.77 2.83
C THR A 109 -9.51 5.40 2.18
N TYR A 110 -10.48 4.94 1.38
CA TYR A 110 -10.36 3.69 0.64
C TYR A 110 -9.21 3.74 -0.36
N GLY A 111 -9.03 4.87 -1.05
CA GLY A 111 -7.97 5.04 -2.03
C GLY A 111 -6.57 4.87 -1.42
N THR A 112 -6.29 5.54 -0.30
CA THR A 112 -5.01 5.41 0.40
C THR A 112 -4.71 3.97 0.81
N ILE A 113 -5.67 3.30 1.47
CA ILE A 113 -5.50 1.90 1.91
C ILE A 113 -5.36 0.97 0.70
N PHE A 114 -6.16 1.19 -0.34
CA PHE A 114 -6.11 0.38 -1.56
C PHE A 114 -4.74 0.48 -2.24
N ARG A 115 -4.19 1.69 -2.38
CA ARG A 115 -2.86 1.88 -2.96
C ARG A 115 -1.77 1.23 -2.12
N ALA A 116 -1.81 1.40 -0.79
CA ALA A 116 -0.87 0.73 0.12
C ALA A 116 -0.83 -0.80 -0.10
N VAL A 117 -1.99 -1.41 -0.35
CA VAL A 117 -2.13 -2.87 -0.51
C VAL A 117 -1.85 -3.36 -1.94
N TYR A 118 -2.29 -2.64 -2.96
CA TYR A 118 -2.31 -3.15 -4.34
C TYR A 118 -1.30 -2.50 -5.28
N SER A 119 -0.84 -1.27 -5.01
CA SER A 119 0.17 -0.60 -5.83
C SER A 119 1.48 -1.37 -5.80
N LYS A 120 2.16 -1.46 -6.95
CA LYS A 120 3.55 -1.94 -7.02
C LYS A 120 4.56 -0.83 -6.70
N ARG A 121 4.14 0.44 -6.71
CA ARG A 121 4.97 1.63 -6.45
C ARG A 121 5.08 1.88 -4.95
N GLN A 122 5.53 0.89 -4.20
CA GLN A 122 5.45 0.86 -2.74
C GLN A 122 6.22 2.02 -2.07
N LEU A 123 7.40 2.38 -2.59
CA LEU A 123 8.14 3.53 -2.05
C LEU A 123 7.38 4.84 -2.30
N LEU A 124 6.77 5.01 -3.48
CA LEU A 124 5.93 6.17 -3.77
C LEU A 124 4.77 6.25 -2.77
N GLU A 125 4.04 5.17 -2.55
CA GLU A 125 2.90 5.18 -1.62
C GLU A 125 3.32 5.48 -0.17
N ARG A 126 4.49 5.00 0.26
CA ARG A 126 5.08 5.37 1.56
C ARG A 126 5.39 6.87 1.64
N MET A 127 5.93 7.46 0.57
CA MET A 127 6.25 8.88 0.53
C MET A 127 4.99 9.75 0.48
N VAL A 128 3.96 9.32 -0.25
CA VAL A 128 2.66 10.00 -0.28
C VAL A 128 2.05 10.05 1.12
N ASP A 129 2.04 8.93 1.84
CA ASP A 129 1.55 8.87 3.22
C ASP A 129 2.38 9.74 4.16
N PHE A 130 3.71 9.63 4.11
CA PHE A 130 4.61 10.44 4.93
C PHE A 130 4.35 11.94 4.78
N TRP A 131 4.27 12.44 3.54
CA TRP A 131 4.03 13.86 3.31
C TRP A 131 2.60 14.28 3.61
N SER A 132 1.62 13.41 3.37
CA SER A 132 0.23 13.68 3.71
C SER A 132 0.04 13.80 5.23
N ASP A 133 0.68 12.94 6.02
CA ASP A 133 0.65 13.00 7.48
C ASP A 133 1.44 14.21 8.01
N HIS A 134 2.60 14.50 7.42
CA HIS A 134 3.44 15.60 7.87
C HIS A 134 2.81 17.00 7.72
N PHE A 135 1.93 17.18 6.74
CA PHE A 135 1.30 18.46 6.42
C PHE A 135 -0.17 18.59 6.87
N ASN A 136 -0.71 17.61 7.60
CA ASN A 136 -2.05 17.67 8.22
C ASN A 136 -1.95 17.77 9.74
#